data_AF-A0AAW1K2W3-F1
#
_entry.id   AF-A0AAW1K2W3-F1
#
_cell.length_a   1.000
_cell.length_b   1.000
_cell.length_c   1.000
_cell.angle_alpha   90.00
_cell.angle_beta   90.00
_cell.angle_gamma   90.00
#
_symmetry.space_group_name_H-M   'P 1'
#
loop_
_entity.id
_entity.type
_entity.pdbx_description
1 polymer ?
#
loop_
_entity_poly.entity_id
_entity_poly.type
_entity_poly.pdbx_seq_one_letter_code
_entity_poly.pdbx_strand_id
1 'polypeptide(L)'
;MESSGRLPDPMKFEGNLNENFKIYKQNFDMYMIATEKDSKPDKIKIAMFLNTIGGEGLEIYNTFKLAEADKKDYKKVVGAFAQYCAPRKNKTYERFVFSSTTQAKDEQFEHYYGDLKKLVKSMNMTRRKTRL
;
A
#
# COMPACT_ATOMS: atom_id res chain seq x y z
N MET A 1 -21.80 -8.54 -26.69
CA MET A 1 -20.44 -7.94 -26.76
C MET A 1 -19.89 -8.00 -25.36
N GLU A 2 -18.89 -8.86 -25.10
CA GLU A 2 -18.22 -8.84 -23.81
C GLU A 2 -17.50 -7.50 -23.65
N SER A 3 -17.88 -6.77 -22.61
CA SER A 3 -17.22 -5.53 -22.18
C SER A 3 -15.74 -5.85 -21.92
N SER A 4 -14.87 -5.45 -22.84
CA SER A 4 -13.43 -5.58 -22.69
C SER A 4 -12.96 -4.46 -21.77
N GLY A 5 -13.10 -4.65 -20.46
CA GLY A 5 -12.60 -3.70 -19.46
C GLY A 5 -11.09 -3.46 -19.65
N ARG A 6 -10.66 -2.20 -19.53
CA ARG A 6 -9.22 -1.84 -19.61
C ARG A 6 -8.47 -2.55 -18.49
N LEU A 7 -7.40 -3.26 -18.84
CA LEU A 7 -6.47 -3.86 -17.87
C LEU A 7 -5.83 -2.75 -17.01
N PRO A 8 -5.71 -2.96 -15.69
CA PRO A 8 -5.01 -2.01 -14.83
C PRO A 8 -3.54 -1.94 -15.23
N ASP A 9 -2.96 -0.74 -15.16
CA ASP A 9 -1.53 -0.58 -15.37
C ASP A 9 -0.78 -1.35 -14.25
N PRO A 10 0.37 -1.98 -14.56
CA PRO A 10 1.14 -2.71 -13.55
C PRO A 10 1.51 -1.86 -12.33
N MET A 11 1.65 -2.51 -11.19
CA MET A 11 2.02 -1.80 -9.97
C MET A 11 3.44 -1.24 -10.08
N LYS A 12 3.62 0.01 -9.66
CA LYS A 12 4.93 0.63 -9.49
C LYS A 12 5.48 0.27 -8.11
N PHE A 13 6.58 -0.48 -8.07
CA PHE A 13 7.26 -0.88 -6.83
C PHE A 13 8.39 0.09 -6.43
N GLU A 14 8.22 1.38 -6.75
CA GLU A 14 9.16 2.44 -6.40
C GLU A 14 8.46 3.58 -5.66
N GLY A 15 9.20 4.31 -4.83
CA GLY A 15 8.66 5.44 -4.07
C GLY A 15 7.65 5.02 -3.00
N ASN A 16 6.46 5.63 -3.00
CA ASN A 16 5.42 5.35 -2.01
C ASN A 16 4.63 4.09 -2.36
N LEU A 17 5.16 2.93 -1.98
CA LEU A 17 4.56 1.62 -2.23
C LEU A 17 3.10 1.52 -1.74
N ASN A 18 2.79 2.14 -0.60
CA ASN A 18 1.46 2.06 0.00
C ASN A 18 0.42 2.74 -0.89
N GLU A 19 0.74 3.94 -1.36
CA GLU A 19 -0.16 4.70 -2.23
C GLU A 19 -0.27 4.05 -3.62
N ASN A 20 0.86 3.60 -4.18
CA ASN A 20 0.87 2.86 -5.45
C ASN A 20 0.02 1.59 -5.38
N PHE A 21 0.10 0.84 -4.27
CA PHE A 21 -0.69 -0.36 -4.07
C PHE A 21 -2.19 -0.06 -3.99
N LYS A 22 -2.59 1.00 -3.28
CA LYS A 22 -4.00 1.40 -3.20
C LYS A 22 -4.57 1.77 -4.57
N ILE A 23 -3.83 2.57 -5.34
CA ILE A 23 -4.24 2.99 -6.69
C ILE A 23 -4.37 1.76 -7.59
N TYR A 24 -3.35 0.90 -7.61
CA TYR A 24 -3.37 -0.35 -8.37
C TYR A 24 -4.57 -1.24 -7.96
N LYS A 25 -4.80 -1.44 -6.65
CA LYS A 25 -5.88 -2.27 -6.15
C LYS A 25 -7.25 -1.73 -6.54
N GLN A 26 -7.45 -0.41 -6.47
CA GLN A 26 -8.68 0.25 -6.91
C GLN A 26 -8.93 0.03 -8.41
N ASN A 27 -7.90 0.21 -9.23
CA ASN A 27 -7.99 -0.03 -10.68
C ASN A 27 -8.28 -1.50 -10.99
N PHE A 28 -7.64 -2.43 -10.26
CA PHE A 28 -7.90 -3.86 -10.38
C PHE A 28 -9.35 -4.21 -10.03
N ASP A 29 -9.90 -3.66 -8.95
CA ASP A 29 -11.29 -3.91 -8.54
C ASP A 29 -12.29 -3.39 -9.57
N MET A 30 -12.06 -2.18 -10.10
CA MET A 30 -12.87 -1.65 -11.20
C MET A 30 -12.83 -2.55 -12.43
N TYR A 31 -11.64 -3.06 -12.80
CA TYR A 31 -11.48 -4.00 -13.90
C TYR A 31 -12.25 -5.31 -13.66
N MET A 32 -12.18 -5.86 -12.45
CA MET A 32 -12.90 -7.09 -12.09
C MET A 32 -14.42 -6.90 -12.17
N ILE A 33 -14.95 -5.75 -11.72
CA ILE A 33 -16.37 -5.44 -11.81
C ILE A 33 -16.79 -5.19 -13.26
N ALA A 34 -16.05 -4.37 -14.01
CA ALA A 34 -16.37 -4.01 -15.39
C ALA A 34 -16.35 -5.19 -16.37
N THR A 35 -15.65 -6.28 -15.99
CA THR A 35 -15.58 -7.53 -16.74
C THR A 35 -16.41 -8.66 -16.13
N GLU A 36 -17.20 -8.39 -15.09
CA GLU A 36 -18.05 -9.37 -14.39
C GLU A 36 -17.26 -10.57 -13.81
N LYS A 37 -16.02 -10.32 -13.40
CA LYS A 37 -15.11 -11.32 -12.82
C LYS A 37 -14.99 -11.22 -11.30
N ASP A 38 -15.59 -10.21 -10.70
CA ASP A 38 -15.65 -9.96 -9.25
C ASP A 38 -16.32 -11.10 -8.46
N SER A 39 -17.19 -11.90 -9.09
CA SER A 39 -17.84 -13.07 -8.50
C SER A 39 -17.13 -14.40 -8.77
N LYS A 40 -16.02 -14.41 -9.52
CA LYS A 40 -15.29 -15.64 -9.87
C LYS A 40 -14.63 -16.28 -8.63
N PRO A 41 -14.31 -17.59 -8.70
CA PRO A 41 -13.56 -18.28 -7.66
C PRO A 41 -12.21 -17.62 -7.36
N ASP A 42 -11.77 -17.70 -6.11
CA ASP A 42 -10.53 -17.06 -5.64
C ASP A 42 -9.31 -17.46 -6.45
N LYS A 43 -9.21 -18.73 -6.88
CA LYS A 43 -8.13 -19.19 -7.77
C LYS A 43 -8.00 -18.33 -9.04
N ILE A 44 -9.13 -17.95 -9.65
CA ILE A 44 -9.16 -17.11 -10.85
C ILE A 44 -8.77 -15.68 -10.47
N LYS A 45 -9.34 -15.13 -9.40
CA LYS A 45 -9.03 -13.78 -8.92
C LYS A 45 -7.56 -13.60 -8.60
N ILE A 46 -6.95 -14.58 -7.92
CA ILE A 46 -5.52 -14.62 -7.59
C ILE A 46 -4.68 -14.66 -8.87
N ALA A 47 -5.02 -15.53 -9.82
CA ALA A 47 -4.29 -15.61 -11.09
C ALA A 47 -4.35 -14.28 -11.86
N MET A 48 -5.51 -13.65 -11.91
CA MET A 48 -5.68 -12.34 -12.56
C MET A 48 -4.92 -11.22 -11.84
N PHE A 49 -4.95 -11.22 -10.51
CA PHE A 49 -4.20 -10.27 -9.70
C PHE A 49 -2.69 -10.40 -9.94
N LEU A 50 -2.15 -11.61 -9.81
CA LEU A 50 -0.73 -11.88 -10.04
C LEU A 50 -0.29 -11.64 -11.49
N ASN A 51 -1.19 -11.83 -12.46
CA ASN A 51 -0.90 -11.52 -13.85
C ASN A 51 -0.82 -10.00 -14.11
N THR A 52 -1.68 -9.21 -13.47
CA THR A 52 -1.78 -7.77 -13.73
C THR A 52 -0.87 -6.93 -12.86
N ILE A 53 -0.43 -7.42 -11.70
CA ILE A 53 0.46 -6.66 -10.80
C ILE A 53 1.85 -6.44 -11.39
N GLY A 54 2.26 -7.29 -12.34
CA GLY A 54 3.54 -7.23 -13.03
C GLY A 54 4.57 -8.25 -12.50
N GLY A 55 5.68 -8.40 -13.22
CA GLY A 55 6.72 -9.40 -12.93
C GLY A 55 7.33 -9.27 -11.54
N GLU A 56 7.66 -8.04 -11.13
CA GLU A 56 8.19 -7.78 -9.78
C GLU A 56 7.20 -8.15 -8.67
N GLY A 57 5.90 -7.91 -8.88
CA GLY A 57 4.88 -8.32 -7.93
C GLY A 57 4.79 -9.85 -7.81
N LEU A 58 5.00 -10.58 -8.90
CA LEU A 58 5.07 -12.05 -8.86
C LEU A 58 6.31 -12.55 -8.11
N GLU A 59 7.46 -11.90 -8.29
CA GLU A 59 8.66 -12.20 -7.52
C GLU A 59 8.44 -11.97 -6.02
N ILE A 60 7.82 -10.84 -5.65
CA ILE A 60 7.45 -10.52 -4.27
C ILE A 60 6.51 -11.59 -3.71
N TYR A 61 5.49 -11.99 -4.46
CA TYR A 61 4.56 -13.05 -4.05
C TYR A 61 5.29 -14.36 -3.72
N ASN A 62 6.30 -14.73 -4.51
CA ASN A 62 7.10 -15.94 -4.28
C ASN A 62 7.92 -15.87 -2.98
N THR A 63 8.18 -14.67 -2.45
CA THR A 63 8.84 -14.50 -1.14
C THR A 63 7.89 -14.64 0.05
N PHE A 64 6.57 -14.61 -0.18
CA PHE A 64 5.60 -14.68 0.91
C PHE A 64 5.54 -16.07 1.52
N LYS A 65 5.72 -16.14 2.85
CA LYS A 65 5.61 -17.37 3.65
C LYS A 65 4.16 -17.65 4.04
N LEU A 66 3.25 -17.69 3.05
CA LEU A 66 1.85 -18.05 3.25
C LEU A 66 1.70 -19.58 3.29
N ALA A 67 0.79 -20.07 4.13
CA ALA A 67 0.41 -21.48 4.10
C ALA A 67 -0.30 -21.82 2.78
N GLU A 68 -0.28 -23.09 2.36
CA GLU A 68 -0.93 -23.52 1.10
C GLU A 68 -2.44 -23.27 1.09
N ALA A 69 -3.09 -23.24 2.25
CA ALA A 69 -4.48 -22.84 2.38
C ALA A 69 -4.66 -21.32 2.13
N ASP A 70 -3.79 -20.49 2.70
CA ASP A 70 -3.84 -19.03 2.55
C ASP A 70 -3.50 -18.58 1.12
N LYS A 71 -2.62 -19.31 0.41
CA LYS A 71 -2.33 -19.05 -1.01
C LYS A 71 -3.53 -19.26 -1.94
N LYS A 72 -4.59 -19.93 -1.47
CA LYS A 72 -5.83 -20.16 -2.23
C LYS A 72 -6.95 -19.19 -1.84
N ASP A 73 -6.73 -18.35 -0.83
CA ASP A 73 -7.67 -17.33 -0.37
C ASP A 73 -7.24 -15.97 -0.93
N TYR A 74 -8.10 -15.38 -1.76
CA TYR A 74 -7.81 -14.12 -2.44
C TYR A 74 -7.57 -12.98 -1.45
N LYS A 75 -8.32 -12.93 -0.35
CA LYS A 75 -8.20 -11.88 0.66
C LYS A 75 -6.86 -12.00 1.40
N LYS A 76 -6.40 -13.21 1.67
CA LYS A 76 -5.10 -13.46 2.31
C LYS A 76 -3.94 -13.01 1.41
N VAL A 77 -3.99 -13.37 0.13
CA VAL A 77 -2.97 -12.98 -0.84
C VAL A 77 -2.90 -11.45 -0.97
N VAL A 78 -4.03 -10.79 -1.22
CA VAL A 78 -4.09 -9.32 -1.30
C VAL A 78 -3.65 -8.67 0.02
N GLY A 79 -4.03 -9.25 1.16
CA GLY A 79 -3.62 -8.77 2.48
C GLY A 79 -2.10 -8.83 2.70
N ALA A 80 -1.44 -9.89 2.21
CA ALA A 80 0.01 -10.00 2.27
C ALA A 80 0.70 -8.90 1.44
N PHE A 81 0.18 -8.60 0.24
CA PHE A 81 0.65 -7.46 -0.54
C PHE A 81 0.39 -6.12 0.16
N ALA A 82 -0.80 -5.93 0.74
CA ALA A 82 -1.11 -4.73 1.51
C ALA A 82 -0.13 -4.55 2.68
N GLN A 83 0.26 -5.62 3.36
CA GLN A 83 1.24 -5.59 4.44
C GLN A 83 2.66 -5.32 3.93
N TYR A 84 3.05 -5.91 2.79
CA TYR A 84 4.35 -5.66 2.16
C TYR A 84 4.49 -4.21 1.71
N CYS A 85 3.44 -3.68 1.08
CA CYS A 85 3.40 -2.33 0.51
C CYS A 85 3.03 -1.27 1.54
N ALA A 86 2.46 -1.66 2.69
CA ALA A 86 2.29 -0.77 3.82
C ALA A 86 3.62 -0.05 4.06
N PRO A 87 3.59 1.22 4.49
CA PRO A 87 4.82 1.96 4.72
C PRO A 87 5.67 1.08 5.62
N ARG A 88 6.86 0.67 5.17
CA ARG A 88 7.90 0.27 6.10
C ARG A 88 8.08 1.50 6.97
N LYS A 89 7.35 1.57 8.08
CA LYS A 89 7.42 2.67 9.04
C LYS A 89 8.82 2.59 9.61
N ASN A 90 9.77 3.17 8.89
CA ASN A 90 11.11 3.36 9.38
C ASN A 90 10.96 4.46 10.42
N LYS A 91 10.60 4.05 11.62
CA LYS A 91 10.39 4.95 12.76
C LYS A 91 11.60 5.86 12.95
N THR A 92 12.80 5.39 12.60
CA THR A 92 14.03 6.18 12.62
C THR A 92 14.00 7.29 11.59
N TYR A 93 13.59 6.99 10.35
CA TYR A 93 13.43 7.99 9.30
C TYR A 93 12.30 8.98 9.59
N GLU A 94 11.12 8.53 9.98
CA GLU A 94 10.00 9.42 10.35
C GLU A 94 10.38 10.33 11.52
N ARG A 95 11.10 9.79 12.52
CA ARG A 95 11.60 10.57 13.64
C ARG A 95 12.68 11.55 13.22
N PHE A 96 13.56 11.16 12.30
CA PHE A 96 14.55 12.06 11.73
C PHE A 96 13.86 13.20 10.99
N VAL A 97 12.93 12.92 10.07
CA VAL A 97 12.17 13.93 9.33
C VAL A 97 11.46 14.88 10.28
N PHE A 98 10.75 14.37 11.29
CA PHE A 98 10.10 15.21 12.31
C PHE A 98 11.11 16.08 13.08
N SER A 99 12.23 15.51 13.50
CA SER A 99 13.25 16.23 14.29
C SER A 99 14.02 17.26 13.45
N SER A 100 14.07 17.06 12.14
CA SER A 100 14.74 17.93 11.17
C SER A 100 13.78 18.92 10.50
N THR A 101 12.48 18.87 10.80
CA THR A 101 11.49 19.82 10.27
C THR A 101 11.59 21.13 11.05
N THR A 102 11.86 22.23 10.35
CA THR A 102 11.94 23.58 10.93
C THR A 102 11.08 24.54 10.13
N GLN A 103 10.45 25.51 10.79
CA GLN A 103 9.64 26.53 10.13
C GLN A 103 10.52 27.36 9.18
N ALA A 104 10.07 27.56 7.94
CA ALA A 104 10.79 28.42 7.01
C ALA A 104 10.64 29.91 7.37
N LYS A 105 11.59 30.74 6.92
CA LYS A 105 11.68 32.16 7.30
C LYS A 105 10.41 32.98 6.99
N ASP A 106 9.67 32.57 5.96
CA ASP A 106 8.46 33.24 5.47
C ASP A 106 7.21 32.35 5.55
N GLU A 107 7.27 31.24 6.29
CA GLU A 107 6.14 30.32 6.46
C GLU A 107 5.22 30.77 7.61
N GLN A 108 3.92 30.85 7.33
CA GLN A 108 2.90 31.09 8.35
C GLN A 108 2.88 29.96 9.38
N PHE A 109 2.76 30.32 10.66
CA PHE A 109 2.79 29.34 11.74
C PHE A 109 1.71 28.26 11.61
N GLU A 110 0.50 28.60 11.14
CA GLU A 110 -0.56 27.60 10.95
C GLU A 110 -0.19 26.52 9.93
N HIS A 111 0.55 26.87 8.87
CA HIS A 111 1.00 25.93 7.85
C HIS A 111 2.03 24.96 8.42
N TYR A 112 3.06 25.51 9.08
CA TYR A 112 4.08 24.74 9.78
C TYR A 112 3.46 23.78 10.82
N TYR A 113 2.54 24.29 11.63
CA TYR A 113 1.83 23.51 12.64
C TYR A 113 0.94 22.42 12.02
N GLY A 114 0.30 22.70 10.88
CA GLY A 114 -0.47 21.74 10.10
C GLY A 114 0.40 20.58 9.62
N ASP A 115 1.59 20.87 9.11
CA ASP A 115 2.53 19.86 8.62
C ASP A 115 3.15 19.04 9.75
N LEU A 116 3.49 19.67 10.87
CA LEU A 116 3.88 18.95 12.10
C LEU A 116 2.79 17.99 12.56
N LYS A 117 1.52 18.40 12.55
CA LYS A 117 0.40 17.51 12.91
C LYS A 117 0.29 16.29 12.00
N LYS A 118 0.52 16.46 10.69
CA LYS A 118 0.53 15.34 9.73
C LYS A 118 1.67 14.37 10.04
N LEU A 119 2.87 14.88 10.34
CA LEU A 119 4.04 14.09 10.72
C LEU A 119 3.85 13.35 12.06
N VAL A 120 3.23 13.99 13.05
CA VAL A 120 2.88 13.33 14.33
C VAL A 120 1.84 12.23 14.12
N LYS A 121 0.89 12.41 13.19
CA LYS A 121 -0.11 11.40 12.87
C LYS A 121 0.49 10.19 12.13
N SER A 122 1.50 10.40 11.29
CA SER A 122 2.19 9.29 10.61
C SER A 122 3.08 8.49 11.57
N MET A 123 3.78 9.20 12.47
CA MET A 123 4.64 8.63 13.51
C MET A 123 3.78 8.17 14.69
N ASN A 124 3.38 6.88 14.74
CA ASN A 124 2.65 6.28 15.87
C ASN A 124 3.45 6.43 17.19
N MET A 125 3.38 7.59 17.84
CA MET A 125 4.11 7.94 19.05
C MET A 125 3.55 7.13 20.22
N THR A 126 4.19 6.01 20.56
CA THR A 126 4.05 5.45 21.90
C THR A 126 4.63 6.47 22.88
N ARG A 127 3.81 7.00 23.80
CA ARG A 127 4.21 7.97 24.81
C ARG A 127 5.51 7.52 25.48
N ARG A 128 6.59 8.31 25.35
CA ARG A 128 7.72 8.17 26.26
C ARG A 128 7.23 8.64 27.63
N LYS A 129 6.99 7.70 28.55
CA LYS A 129 7.00 8.02 29.98
C LYS A 129 8.44 8.43 30.29
N THR A 130 8.68 9.73 30.37
CA THR A 130 9.92 10.25 30.95
C THR A 130 9.95 9.74 32.40
N ARG A 131 10.89 8.85 32.69
CA ARG A 131 11.20 8.46 34.06
C ARG A 131 11.97 9.64 34.64
N LEU A 132 11.28 10.49 35.40
CA LEU A 132 11.91 11.36 36.39
C LEU A 132 12.46 10.47 37.52
#